data_AF-M1A402-F1
#
_entry.id   AF-M1A402-F1
#
_cell.length_a   1.000
_cell.length_b   1.000
_cell.length_c   1.000
_cell.angle_alpha   90.00
_cell.angle_beta   90.00
_cell.angle_gamma   90.00
#
_symmetry.space_group_name_H-M   'P 1'
#
loop_
_entity.id
_entity.type
_entity.pdbx_description
1 polymer ?
#
loop_
_entity_poly.entity_id
_entity_poly.type
_entity_poly.pdbx_seq_one_letter_code
_entity_poly.pdbx_strand_id
1 'polypeptide(L)'
;MKFPNGLDHENFCSDFPRLETLLMGPCEAKKTVKISSSSLRTLFLFFTRMHEDSRTRVVFAPNLSTYECVGTTFKPFLNPSDAPNLLETKIGLAYHVKKIHKPLTFINLRDRLKDFSNNIGLSLCIRDDDDNDESVQSDQWGADTATSGIYETVRSEVRRAISDIQSDLEDSTCLSVLHLSCCTLGEYVLNGEAKFSSLQELKLDGVRFYGESLSRFISKYPCIRELRLVNCERQWRSYNKPEMFIVLSNLDNLEKLYVKHYDYMKSIQVIAPNLKVFHFVYPSDCNNNAVYMDIRACTMLQEFHLDCGRFPVGLNEDLCSDFPHLETLYFGCQTRKYTKISSQSLRTLTLSFTKRLEISTPNLSSFKYIGTQYIPCLAPSDSSKLVETRIELLIKAPTINNVWFKKLIIHLNNFSNNMVLSLCIWDEVRTYFNFNEYLAIRL
;
A
#
# COMPACT_ATOMS: atom_id res chain seq x y z
N MET A 1 7.54 5.79 -26.01
CA MET A 1 7.18 6.31 -27.36
C MET A 1 8.18 7.38 -27.79
N LYS A 2 8.24 7.70 -29.10
CA LYS A 2 8.83 8.96 -29.58
C LYS A 2 7.82 10.09 -29.35
N PHE A 3 8.29 11.32 -29.11
CA PHE A 3 7.42 12.50 -29.04
C PHE A 3 6.71 12.72 -30.41
N PRO A 4 5.46 13.21 -30.46
CA PRO A 4 4.73 13.36 -31.73
C PRO A 4 5.42 14.33 -32.70
N ASN A 5 5.47 13.96 -33.99
CA ASN A 5 5.95 14.84 -35.05
C ASN A 5 4.92 15.96 -35.30
N GLY A 6 5.36 17.22 -35.34
CA GLY A 6 4.52 18.37 -35.69
C GLY A 6 4.18 19.31 -34.53
N LEU A 7 4.45 18.93 -33.28
CA LEU A 7 4.46 19.83 -32.13
C LEU A 7 5.78 20.59 -32.07
N ASP A 8 5.76 21.88 -31.70
CA ASP A 8 7.00 22.58 -31.36
C ASP A 8 7.53 22.06 -30.02
N HIS A 9 8.74 21.51 -30.02
CA HIS A 9 9.41 21.09 -28.79
C HIS A 9 9.77 22.30 -27.91
N GLU A 10 10.13 23.44 -28.49
CA GLU A 10 10.58 24.60 -27.71
C GLU A 10 9.44 25.42 -27.11
N ASN A 11 8.20 25.27 -27.60
CA ASN A 11 7.04 26.02 -27.12
C ASN A 11 5.80 25.14 -26.92
N PHE A 12 5.93 23.83 -26.70
CA PHE A 12 4.83 22.85 -26.62
C PHE A 12 3.60 23.29 -25.79
N CYS A 13 3.80 24.06 -24.72
CA CYS A 13 2.70 24.56 -23.87
C CYS A 13 2.02 25.85 -24.39
N SER A 14 2.61 26.62 -25.32
CA SER A 14 1.97 27.80 -25.90
C SER A 14 0.81 27.44 -26.83
N ASP A 15 0.84 26.24 -27.42
CA ASP A 15 -0.27 25.68 -28.21
C ASP A 15 -1.52 25.43 -27.34
N PHE A 16 -1.36 25.37 -26.01
CA PHE A 16 -2.42 25.05 -25.05
C PHE A 16 -2.49 26.09 -23.90
N PRO A 17 -2.84 27.37 -24.18
CA PRO A 17 -2.78 28.49 -23.21
C PRO A 17 -3.85 28.46 -22.10
N ARG A 18 -4.49 27.31 -21.87
CA ARG A 18 -5.40 27.01 -20.76
C ARG A 18 -5.12 25.64 -20.11
N LEU A 19 -3.95 25.05 -20.39
CA LEU A 19 -3.60 23.72 -19.88
C LEU A 19 -3.25 23.79 -18.38
N GLU A 20 -4.21 23.41 -17.52
CA GLU A 20 -4.00 23.37 -16.06
C GLU A 20 -3.29 22.09 -15.59
N THR A 21 -3.38 20.99 -16.34
CA THR A 21 -2.75 19.70 -16.00
C THR A 21 -2.00 19.13 -17.21
N LEU A 22 -0.73 18.76 -17.03
CA LEU A 22 0.08 18.10 -18.05
C LEU A 22 0.59 16.75 -17.53
N LEU A 23 0.22 15.68 -18.25
CA LEU A 23 0.71 14.32 -18.06
C LEU A 23 1.63 13.95 -19.22
N MET A 24 2.89 13.60 -18.94
CA MET A 24 3.90 13.31 -19.96
C MET A 24 4.70 12.05 -19.63
N GLY A 25 4.52 10.98 -20.41
CA GLY A 25 5.29 9.76 -20.31
C GLY A 25 4.64 8.54 -20.99
N PRO A 26 5.36 7.42 -21.20
CA PRO A 26 6.81 7.30 -21.22
C PRO A 26 7.35 7.71 -22.60
N CYS A 27 7.95 8.90 -22.71
CA CYS A 27 8.41 9.46 -23.98
C CYS A 27 9.91 9.77 -23.99
N GLU A 28 10.53 9.59 -25.16
CA GLU A 28 11.92 9.96 -25.43
C GLU A 28 11.94 11.12 -26.45
N ALA A 29 12.42 12.28 -26.00
CA ALA A 29 12.49 13.51 -26.79
C ALA A 29 13.93 13.72 -27.29
N LYS A 30 14.11 13.80 -28.61
CA LYS A 30 15.42 14.01 -29.26
C LYS A 30 15.92 15.46 -29.19
N LYS A 31 15.11 16.38 -28.70
CA LYS A 31 15.42 17.79 -28.45
C LYS A 31 14.99 18.14 -27.03
N THR A 32 15.51 19.24 -26.51
CA THR A 32 15.01 19.88 -25.28
C THR A 32 13.54 20.28 -25.47
N VAL A 33 12.65 19.93 -24.54
CA VAL A 33 11.21 20.27 -24.62
C VAL A 33 10.82 21.23 -23.50
N LYS A 34 10.71 22.53 -23.78
CA LYS A 34 10.43 23.52 -22.72
C LYS A 34 8.95 23.47 -22.32
N ILE A 35 8.69 23.26 -21.03
CA ILE A 35 7.36 23.26 -20.42
C ILE A 35 7.19 24.64 -19.76
N SER A 36 6.60 25.58 -20.49
CA SER A 36 6.37 26.96 -20.03
C SER A 36 4.89 27.31 -20.09
N SER A 37 4.24 27.51 -18.94
CA SER A 37 2.81 27.86 -18.87
C SER A 37 2.45 28.54 -17.55
N SER A 38 1.75 29.67 -17.64
CA SER A 38 1.17 30.37 -16.50
C SER A 38 -0.17 29.77 -16.03
N SER A 39 -0.81 28.89 -16.82
CA SER A 39 -2.03 28.18 -16.41
C SER A 39 -1.75 26.84 -15.73
N LEU A 40 -0.56 26.27 -15.90
CA LEU A 40 -0.24 24.92 -15.43
C LEU A 40 -0.15 24.87 -13.90
N ARG A 41 -1.08 24.12 -13.28
CA ARG A 41 -1.16 23.84 -11.84
C ARG A 41 -0.52 22.51 -11.48
N THR A 42 -0.64 21.52 -12.36
CA THR A 42 -0.26 20.13 -12.08
C THR A 42 0.59 19.55 -13.20
N LEU A 43 1.77 19.04 -12.87
CA LEU A 43 2.71 18.45 -13.83
C LEU A 43 3.13 17.05 -13.38
N PHE A 44 2.84 16.04 -14.21
CA PHE A 44 3.26 14.66 -14.02
C PHE A 44 4.23 14.21 -15.11
N LEU A 45 5.42 13.74 -14.73
CA LEU A 45 6.45 13.22 -15.64
C LEU A 45 6.73 11.73 -15.33
N PHE A 46 6.49 10.82 -16.27
CA PHE A 46 6.65 9.37 -16.07
C PHE A 46 7.66 8.76 -17.05
N PHE A 47 8.81 8.32 -16.56
CA PHE A 47 9.92 7.74 -17.32
C PHE A 47 10.41 8.61 -18.51
N THR A 48 10.17 9.92 -18.42
CA THR A 48 10.40 10.89 -19.50
C THR A 48 11.89 11.13 -19.73
N ARG A 49 12.38 10.72 -20.89
CA ARG A 49 13.76 10.95 -21.33
C ARG A 49 13.84 12.19 -22.20
N MET A 50 14.21 13.28 -21.55
CA MET A 50 14.54 14.54 -22.21
C MET A 50 16.02 14.57 -22.61
N HIS A 51 16.29 15.11 -23.80
CA HIS A 51 17.65 15.45 -24.21
C HIS A 51 18.26 16.45 -23.22
N GLU A 52 19.53 16.25 -22.90
CA GLU A 52 20.20 16.92 -21.79
C GLU A 52 21.16 17.98 -22.35
N ASP A 53 20.64 19.18 -22.57
CA ASP A 53 21.49 20.35 -22.84
C ASP A 53 21.81 21.06 -21.51
N SER A 54 23.11 21.14 -21.21
CA SER A 54 23.66 21.07 -19.84
C SER A 54 23.41 22.29 -18.92
N ARG A 55 22.64 23.29 -19.35
CA ARG A 55 22.55 24.61 -18.66
C ARG A 55 21.16 25.24 -18.56
N THR A 56 20.15 24.79 -19.29
CA THR A 56 18.81 25.39 -19.23
C THR A 56 17.85 24.58 -18.37
N ARG A 57 17.22 25.23 -17.37
CA ARG A 57 16.02 24.67 -16.70
C ARG A 57 14.89 24.55 -17.73
N VAL A 58 14.08 23.50 -17.63
CA VAL A 58 13.16 23.08 -18.69
C VAL A 58 11.69 23.24 -18.29
N VAL A 59 11.39 23.47 -17.01
CA VAL A 59 10.04 23.72 -16.49
C VAL A 59 9.93 25.12 -15.87
N PHE A 60 9.04 25.95 -16.43
CA PHE A 60 8.70 27.29 -15.95
C PHE A 60 7.17 27.43 -15.80
N ALA A 61 6.68 27.19 -14.59
CA ALA A 61 5.24 27.18 -14.29
C ALA A 61 4.97 27.88 -12.93
N PRO A 62 4.76 29.21 -12.91
CA PRO A 62 4.69 29.97 -11.66
C PRO A 62 3.46 29.69 -10.79
N ASN A 63 2.41 29.10 -11.38
CA ASN A 63 1.18 28.70 -10.70
C ASN A 63 1.11 27.18 -10.43
N LEU A 64 2.23 26.46 -10.57
CA LEU A 64 2.30 25.03 -10.30
C LEU A 64 2.15 24.77 -8.79
N SER A 65 1.06 24.09 -8.41
CA SER A 65 0.77 23.67 -7.04
C SER A 65 1.22 22.25 -6.74
N THR A 66 1.33 21.40 -7.77
CA THR A 66 1.61 19.97 -7.64
C THR A 66 2.58 19.50 -8.73
N TYR A 67 3.70 18.90 -8.31
CA TYR A 67 4.70 18.33 -9.21
C TYR A 67 4.94 16.85 -8.87
N GLU A 68 4.91 15.99 -9.89
CA GLU A 68 5.27 14.58 -9.76
C GLU A 68 6.25 14.16 -10.88
N CYS A 69 7.35 13.53 -10.50
CA CYS A 69 8.35 13.01 -11.41
C CYS A 69 8.76 11.59 -11.02
N VAL A 70 8.37 10.61 -11.83
CA VAL A 70 8.74 9.20 -11.70
C VAL A 70 9.73 8.82 -12.79
N GLY A 71 10.85 8.18 -12.46
CA GLY A 71 11.80 7.68 -13.45
C GLY A 71 12.97 6.89 -12.85
N THR A 72 13.94 6.50 -13.68
CA THR A 72 15.13 5.74 -13.25
C THR A 72 16.24 6.60 -12.63
N THR A 73 16.13 7.92 -12.74
CA THR A 73 17.10 8.93 -12.30
C THR A 73 16.37 10.26 -12.13
N PHE A 74 16.55 10.97 -11.01
CA PHE A 74 16.12 12.36 -10.93
C PHE A 74 16.94 13.22 -11.90
N LYS A 75 16.28 14.05 -12.72
CA LYS A 75 16.94 14.98 -13.63
C LYS A 75 16.67 16.42 -13.17
N PRO A 76 17.67 17.13 -12.59
CA PRO A 76 17.44 18.43 -11.93
C PRO A 76 16.84 19.52 -12.82
N PHE A 77 17.07 19.48 -14.13
CA PHE A 77 16.52 20.47 -15.07
C PHE A 77 15.00 20.35 -15.28
N LEU A 78 14.36 19.27 -14.81
CA LEU A 78 12.91 19.09 -14.78
C LEU A 78 12.26 19.77 -13.57
N ASN A 79 13.04 20.20 -12.57
CA ASN A 79 12.51 20.88 -11.39
C ASN A 79 11.89 22.24 -11.79
N PRO A 80 10.62 22.55 -11.47
CA PRO A 80 10.05 23.87 -11.68
C PRO A 80 10.92 24.95 -11.02
N SER A 81 11.34 25.93 -11.81
CA SER A 81 12.38 26.88 -11.42
C SER A 81 11.94 27.93 -10.39
N ASP A 82 10.68 28.36 -10.50
CA ASP A 82 10.12 29.57 -9.90
C ASP A 82 8.63 29.37 -9.58
N ALA A 83 8.28 28.31 -8.84
CA ALA A 83 6.91 27.98 -8.44
C ALA A 83 6.66 28.30 -6.95
N PRO A 84 6.40 29.58 -6.57
CA PRO A 84 6.17 29.97 -5.17
C PRO A 84 4.87 29.40 -4.57
N ASN A 85 3.99 28.87 -5.42
CA ASN A 85 2.71 28.26 -5.05
C ASN A 85 2.79 26.72 -4.94
N LEU A 86 3.98 26.12 -5.04
CA LEU A 86 4.17 24.67 -5.01
C LEU A 86 3.92 24.11 -3.60
N LEU A 87 2.87 23.29 -3.45
CA LEU A 87 2.44 22.72 -2.17
C LEU A 87 2.97 21.29 -1.98
N GLU A 88 3.08 20.52 -3.07
CA GLU A 88 3.39 19.10 -3.03
C GLU A 88 4.39 18.71 -4.13
N THR A 89 5.41 17.92 -3.78
CA THR A 89 6.39 17.36 -4.73
C THR A 89 6.57 15.86 -4.50
N LYS A 90 6.25 15.07 -5.52
CA LYS A 90 6.41 13.61 -5.54
C LYS A 90 7.57 13.21 -6.45
N ILE A 91 8.55 12.51 -5.91
CA ILE A 91 9.74 12.02 -6.63
C ILE A 91 9.78 10.50 -6.55
N GLY A 92 9.40 9.85 -7.64
CA GLY A 92 9.49 8.40 -7.81
C GLY A 92 10.80 8.00 -8.50
N LEU A 93 11.54 7.11 -7.87
CA LEU A 93 12.81 6.56 -8.35
C LEU A 93 12.67 5.03 -8.46
N ALA A 94 12.28 4.58 -9.65
CA ALA A 94 12.14 3.18 -10.00
C ALA A 94 13.44 2.68 -10.64
N TYR A 95 14.21 1.88 -9.90
CA TYR A 95 15.53 1.40 -10.31
C TYR A 95 15.48 -0.06 -10.75
N HIS A 96 16.07 -0.36 -11.91
CA HIS A 96 16.52 -1.71 -12.20
C HIS A 96 17.96 -1.89 -11.69
N VAL A 97 18.20 -2.89 -10.83
CA VAL A 97 19.53 -3.25 -10.26
C VAL A 97 20.62 -3.26 -11.32
N LYS A 98 20.32 -3.88 -12.47
CA LYS A 98 21.23 -4.09 -13.62
C LYS A 98 21.74 -2.81 -14.31
N LYS A 99 21.46 -1.60 -13.78
CA LYS A 99 21.98 -0.29 -14.27
C LYS A 99 22.57 0.63 -13.19
N ILE A 100 22.60 0.23 -11.92
CA ILE A 100 23.09 1.07 -10.82
C ILE A 100 24.63 1.03 -10.77
N HIS A 101 25.30 1.78 -11.64
CA HIS A 101 26.78 1.87 -11.69
C HIS A 101 27.31 3.29 -11.41
N LYS A 102 26.48 4.19 -10.85
CA LYS A 102 26.83 5.60 -10.64
C LYS A 102 26.32 6.14 -9.29
N PRO A 103 27.18 6.21 -8.25
CA PRO A 103 26.89 6.86 -6.96
C PRO A 103 26.43 8.32 -7.10
N LEU A 104 26.94 9.00 -8.15
CA LEU A 104 26.51 10.32 -8.63
C LEU A 104 24.98 10.51 -8.69
N THR A 105 24.20 9.45 -8.92
CA THR A 105 22.73 9.53 -9.03
C THR A 105 22.08 9.95 -7.70
N PHE A 106 22.59 9.44 -6.58
CA PHE A 106 22.05 9.75 -5.25
C PHE A 106 22.69 11.00 -4.66
N ILE A 107 23.97 11.27 -4.95
CA ILE A 107 24.62 12.55 -4.63
C ILE A 107 23.90 13.73 -5.32
N ASN A 108 23.51 13.57 -6.59
CA ASN A 108 22.70 14.56 -7.30
C ASN A 108 21.26 14.70 -6.79
N LEU A 109 20.72 13.71 -6.06
CA LEU A 109 19.45 13.85 -5.36
C LEU A 109 19.67 14.63 -4.05
N ARG A 110 20.60 14.17 -3.22
CA ARG A 110 21.04 14.77 -1.93
C ARG A 110 21.30 16.27 -2.04
N ASP A 111 22.14 16.68 -2.98
CA ASP A 111 22.52 18.09 -3.20
C ASP A 111 21.36 18.94 -3.74
N ARG A 112 20.25 18.32 -4.16
CA ARG A 112 19.07 18.96 -4.77
C ARG A 112 17.80 18.85 -3.96
N LEU A 113 17.69 17.96 -2.97
CA LEU A 113 16.66 18.05 -1.95
C LEU A 113 16.77 19.36 -1.16
N LYS A 114 17.99 19.90 -1.03
CA LYS A 114 18.27 21.21 -0.42
C LYS A 114 17.76 22.40 -1.26
N ASP A 115 17.44 22.22 -2.54
CA ASP A 115 16.77 23.25 -3.37
C ASP A 115 15.25 23.33 -3.06
N PHE A 116 14.64 22.37 -2.35
CA PHE A 116 13.21 22.35 -1.99
C PHE A 116 12.97 22.93 -0.58
N SER A 117 13.49 24.12 -0.31
CA SER A 117 13.59 24.70 1.05
C SER A 117 12.28 25.09 1.76
N ASN A 118 11.11 24.93 1.13
CA ASN A 118 9.90 25.70 1.47
C ASN A 118 8.69 24.83 1.87
N ASN A 119 8.76 24.06 2.97
CA ASN A 119 7.62 23.35 3.58
C ASN A 119 6.85 22.37 2.66
N ILE A 120 7.41 22.04 1.49
CA ILE A 120 6.75 21.19 0.49
C ILE A 120 6.68 19.75 1.02
N GLY A 121 5.50 19.15 0.94
CA GLY A 121 5.34 17.73 1.21
C GLY A 121 6.11 16.91 0.18
N LEU A 122 7.34 16.50 0.53
CA LEU A 122 8.17 15.63 -0.28
C LEU A 122 7.71 14.19 -0.09
N SER A 123 7.39 13.52 -1.21
CA SER A 123 7.22 12.07 -1.27
C SER A 123 8.36 11.44 -2.05
N LEU A 124 9.14 10.59 -1.39
CA LEU A 124 10.20 9.80 -2.04
C LEU A 124 9.73 8.35 -2.18
N CYS A 125 9.58 7.87 -3.41
CA CYS A 125 9.28 6.46 -3.69
C CYS A 125 10.51 5.77 -4.29
N ILE A 126 11.09 4.78 -3.61
CA ILE A 126 12.19 3.95 -4.16
C ILE A 126 11.64 2.56 -4.45
N ARG A 127 11.73 2.10 -5.70
CA ARG A 127 11.39 0.71 -6.11
C ARG A 127 12.61 -0.01 -6.68
N ASP A 128 12.78 -1.26 -6.28
CA ASP A 128 13.81 -2.18 -6.78
C ASP A 128 13.18 -3.19 -7.76
N ASP A 129 13.34 -2.96 -9.06
CA ASP A 129 12.73 -3.75 -10.15
C ASP A 129 13.61 -4.93 -10.56
N ASP A 130 13.65 -5.96 -9.71
CA ASP A 130 14.33 -7.24 -9.93
C ASP A 130 13.33 -8.43 -10.06
N ASP A 131 12.06 -8.14 -10.38
CA ASP A 131 10.95 -9.10 -10.66
C ASP A 131 11.17 -9.97 -11.93
N ASN A 132 12.41 -10.21 -12.31
CA ASN A 132 12.78 -10.95 -13.51
C ASN A 132 12.91 -12.45 -13.16
N ASP A 133 11.78 -13.15 -13.24
CA ASP A 133 11.59 -14.56 -12.87
C ASP A 133 12.53 -15.53 -13.62
N GLU A 134 13.75 -15.72 -13.10
CA GLU A 134 14.77 -16.65 -13.62
C GLU A 134 14.40 -18.10 -13.27
N SER A 135 13.28 -18.56 -13.82
CA SER A 135 12.85 -19.96 -13.93
C SER A 135 13.69 -20.74 -14.96
N VAL A 136 15.01 -20.57 -14.91
CA VAL A 136 16.00 -21.28 -15.73
C VAL A 136 16.42 -22.56 -15.01
N GLN A 137 16.45 -23.67 -15.74
CA GLN A 137 16.71 -25.01 -15.20
C GLN A 137 18.11 -25.08 -14.57
N SER A 138 18.17 -25.46 -13.30
CA SER A 138 19.43 -25.61 -12.55
C SER A 138 20.12 -26.94 -12.86
N ASP A 139 20.61 -27.10 -14.08
CA ASP A 139 21.55 -28.17 -14.44
C ASP A 139 22.73 -27.59 -15.23
N GLN A 140 23.88 -27.53 -14.57
CA GLN A 140 25.16 -26.96 -15.03
C GLN A 140 25.16 -25.44 -15.24
N TRP A 141 26.08 -24.75 -14.56
CA TRP A 141 27.22 -24.02 -15.17
C TRP A 141 28.18 -23.55 -14.05
N GLY A 142 29.35 -23.02 -14.42
CA GLY A 142 30.41 -22.65 -13.48
C GLY A 142 30.07 -21.44 -12.59
N ALA A 143 30.75 -21.33 -11.45
CA ALA A 143 30.53 -20.25 -10.49
C ALA A 143 31.23 -18.94 -10.91
N ASP A 144 30.54 -18.11 -11.71
CA ASP A 144 30.96 -16.75 -12.03
C ASP A 144 30.87 -15.84 -10.80
N THR A 145 31.97 -15.76 -10.04
CA THR A 145 32.11 -14.91 -8.85
C THR A 145 32.00 -13.41 -9.16
N ALA A 146 32.25 -13.00 -10.41
CA ALA A 146 32.12 -11.62 -10.85
C ALA A 146 30.69 -11.07 -10.73
N THR A 147 29.68 -11.87 -11.12
CA THR A 147 28.27 -11.46 -11.09
C THR A 147 27.80 -11.19 -9.66
N SER A 148 28.17 -12.08 -8.73
CA SER A 148 27.93 -11.93 -7.29
C SER A 148 28.54 -10.63 -6.73
N GLY A 149 29.79 -10.33 -7.12
CA GLY A 149 30.48 -9.09 -6.74
C GLY A 149 29.75 -7.83 -7.19
N ILE A 150 29.22 -7.81 -8.43
CA ILE A 150 28.44 -6.68 -8.96
C ILE A 150 27.15 -6.49 -8.15
N TYR A 151 26.40 -7.56 -7.85
CA TYR A 151 25.16 -7.46 -7.09
C TYR A 151 25.36 -6.89 -5.68
N GLU A 152 26.32 -7.40 -4.89
CA GLU A 152 26.58 -6.80 -3.56
C GLU A 152 27.27 -5.43 -3.65
N THR A 153 27.96 -5.08 -4.75
CA THR A 153 28.45 -3.70 -4.99
C THR A 153 27.27 -2.74 -5.20
N VAL A 154 26.34 -3.06 -6.12
CA VAL A 154 25.11 -2.29 -6.34
C VAL A 154 24.33 -2.13 -5.03
N ARG A 155 24.17 -3.24 -4.30
CA ARG A 155 23.50 -3.24 -3.00
C ARG A 155 24.23 -2.33 -2.01
N SER A 156 25.55 -2.41 -1.91
CA SER A 156 26.36 -1.54 -1.02
C SER A 156 26.22 -0.06 -1.34
N GLU A 157 26.07 0.33 -2.60
CA GLU A 157 25.88 1.74 -2.99
C GLU A 157 24.42 2.23 -2.84
N VAL A 158 23.39 1.40 -3.02
CA VAL A 158 22.02 1.75 -2.62
C VAL A 158 21.91 1.84 -1.08
N ARG A 159 22.55 0.91 -0.37
CA ARG A 159 22.68 0.91 1.09
C ARG A 159 23.36 2.19 1.59
N ARG A 160 24.49 2.57 0.97
CA ARG A 160 25.22 3.82 1.24
C ARG A 160 24.37 5.04 0.92
N ALA A 161 23.75 5.09 -0.26
CA ALA A 161 22.88 6.19 -0.65
C ALA A 161 21.73 6.41 0.34
N ILE A 162 21.12 5.36 0.87
CA ILE A 162 20.12 5.48 1.95
C ILE A 162 20.76 6.07 3.22
N SER A 163 21.98 5.66 3.59
CA SER A 163 22.69 6.20 4.75
C SER A 163 23.11 7.67 4.58
N ASP A 164 23.57 8.06 3.39
CA ASP A 164 23.93 9.44 3.04
C ASP A 164 22.66 10.31 3.01
N ILE A 165 21.58 9.80 2.41
CA ILE A 165 20.25 10.42 2.44
C ILE A 165 19.73 10.54 3.89
N GLN A 166 19.99 9.58 4.78
CA GLN A 166 19.65 9.75 6.20
C GLN A 166 20.45 10.88 6.84
N SER A 167 21.77 10.92 6.64
CA SER A 167 22.64 11.96 7.21
C SER A 167 22.31 13.38 6.73
N ASP A 168 21.81 13.55 5.50
CA ASP A 168 21.35 14.84 4.98
C ASP A 168 19.86 15.12 5.23
N LEU A 169 19.05 14.10 5.55
CA LEU A 169 17.64 14.27 5.95
C LEU A 169 17.45 14.47 7.46
N GLU A 170 18.48 14.24 8.28
CA GLU A 170 18.52 14.70 9.68
C GLU A 170 18.32 16.23 9.78
N ASP A 171 18.85 16.99 8.81
CA ASP A 171 18.61 18.44 8.66
C ASP A 171 17.29 18.78 7.92
N SER A 172 16.70 17.83 7.18
CA SER A 172 15.55 18.10 6.29
C SER A 172 14.22 17.96 7.03
N THR A 173 13.76 19.08 7.57
CA THR A 173 12.43 19.26 8.15
C THR A 173 11.26 19.13 7.15
N CYS A 174 11.50 18.81 5.88
CA CYS A 174 10.49 18.81 4.81
C CYS A 174 10.03 17.41 4.34
N LEU A 175 10.72 16.32 4.68
CA LEU A 175 10.26 14.99 4.27
C LEU A 175 9.05 14.55 5.10
N SER A 176 7.86 14.56 4.49
CA SER A 176 6.61 14.13 5.13
C SER A 176 6.13 12.74 4.71
N VAL A 177 6.53 12.24 3.54
CA VAL A 177 6.10 10.93 2.99
C VAL A 177 7.29 10.13 2.48
N LEU A 178 7.44 8.89 2.93
CA LEU A 178 8.51 7.97 2.50
C LEU A 178 7.95 6.62 2.09
N HIS A 179 8.14 6.24 0.82
CA HIS A 179 7.68 4.98 0.25
C HIS A 179 8.90 4.15 -0.20
N LEU A 180 9.14 3.00 0.43
CA LEU A 180 10.21 2.08 0.06
C LEU A 180 9.60 0.78 -0.44
N SER A 181 10.06 0.28 -1.58
CA SER A 181 9.53 -0.91 -2.26
C SER A 181 10.65 -1.85 -2.73
N CYS A 182 10.53 -3.14 -2.43
CA CYS A 182 11.42 -4.27 -2.77
C CYS A 182 12.87 -4.18 -2.26
N CYS A 183 13.27 -3.10 -1.59
CA CYS A 183 14.64 -2.84 -1.18
C CYS A 183 15.08 -3.62 0.08
N THR A 184 16.38 -3.57 0.42
CA THR A 184 16.95 -4.22 1.63
C THR A 184 17.56 -3.17 2.57
N LEU A 185 17.07 -3.07 3.81
CA LEU A 185 17.58 -2.13 4.82
C LEU A 185 18.66 -2.80 5.69
N GLY A 186 19.91 -2.35 5.53
CA GLY A 186 21.07 -2.84 6.28
C GLY A 186 21.24 -2.20 7.66
N GLU A 187 21.96 -2.87 8.56
CA GLU A 187 22.01 -2.52 9.99
C GLU A 187 22.52 -1.11 10.31
N TYR A 188 23.38 -0.52 9.48
CA TYR A 188 23.84 0.86 9.62
C TYR A 188 22.69 1.89 9.41
N VAL A 189 21.70 1.63 8.53
CA VAL A 189 20.45 2.44 8.40
C VAL A 189 19.69 2.50 9.72
N LEU A 190 19.79 1.40 10.48
CA LEU A 190 18.99 1.09 11.65
C LEU A 190 19.69 1.63 12.91
N ASN A 191 21.03 1.64 12.93
CA ASN A 191 21.86 2.01 14.08
C ASN A 191 22.20 3.52 14.20
N GLY A 192 22.07 4.34 13.15
CA GLY A 192 22.29 5.79 13.27
C GLY A 192 21.27 6.48 14.19
N GLU A 193 21.64 7.57 14.86
CA GLU A 193 20.75 8.26 15.83
C GLU A 193 19.65 9.12 15.17
N ALA A 194 19.71 9.27 13.84
CA ALA A 194 18.77 9.95 12.96
C ALA A 194 17.30 9.92 13.41
N LYS A 195 16.66 11.10 13.48
CA LYS A 195 15.21 11.23 13.69
C LYS A 195 14.58 12.11 12.63
N PHE A 196 13.51 11.60 12.04
CA PHE A 196 12.72 12.22 10.99
C PHE A 196 11.47 12.82 11.62
N SER A 197 11.65 13.93 12.33
CA SER A 197 10.58 14.60 13.09
C SER A 197 9.40 15.06 12.25
N SER A 198 9.59 15.27 10.94
CA SER A 198 8.52 15.71 10.03
C SER A 198 7.79 14.58 9.30
N LEU A 199 8.26 13.32 9.38
CA LEU A 199 7.63 12.24 8.61
C LEU A 199 6.26 11.87 9.19
N GLN A 200 5.23 11.95 8.36
CA GLN A 200 3.84 11.63 8.71
C GLN A 200 3.35 10.33 8.04
N GLU A 201 3.87 9.97 6.87
CA GLU A 201 3.51 8.72 6.17
C GLU A 201 4.76 7.88 5.84
N LEU A 202 4.72 6.59 6.20
CA LEU A 202 5.73 5.60 5.85
C LEU A 202 5.09 4.38 5.20
N LYS A 203 5.40 4.11 3.93
CA LYS A 203 5.06 2.86 3.24
C LYS A 203 6.31 2.00 3.06
N LEU A 204 6.22 0.75 3.45
CA LEU A 204 7.23 -0.30 3.27
C LEU A 204 6.55 -1.47 2.54
N ASP A 205 7.04 -1.84 1.36
CA ASP A 205 6.41 -2.84 0.48
C ASP A 205 7.43 -3.84 -0.07
N GLY A 206 7.44 -5.10 0.37
CA GLY A 206 8.51 -6.05 0.03
C GLY A 206 9.88 -5.70 0.63
N VAL A 207 9.92 -4.79 1.62
CA VAL A 207 11.16 -4.26 2.21
C VAL A 207 11.75 -5.28 3.18
N ARG A 208 13.02 -5.64 2.98
CA ARG A 208 13.71 -6.68 3.76
C ARG A 208 14.56 -6.10 4.90
N PHE A 209 14.39 -6.65 6.11
CA PHE A 209 15.07 -6.24 7.34
C PHE A 209 16.06 -7.32 7.84
N TYR A 210 17.15 -6.90 8.49
CA TYR A 210 17.95 -7.80 9.34
C TYR A 210 17.56 -7.64 10.82
N GLY A 211 17.82 -8.66 11.64
CA GLY A 211 17.63 -8.57 13.10
C GLY A 211 16.22 -8.22 13.57
N GLU A 212 16.13 -7.52 14.70
CA GLU A 212 14.89 -7.02 15.33
C GLU A 212 14.49 -5.62 14.81
N SER A 213 14.95 -5.25 13.63
CA SER A 213 15.22 -3.84 13.35
C SER A 213 14.01 -3.02 12.88
N LEU A 214 12.86 -3.65 12.62
CA LEU A 214 11.63 -2.95 12.19
C LEU A 214 11.14 -1.96 13.25
N SER A 215 11.13 -2.35 14.53
CA SER A 215 10.73 -1.49 15.64
C SER A 215 11.70 -0.32 15.83
N ARG A 216 13.01 -0.61 15.78
CA ARG A 216 14.09 0.40 15.88
C ARG A 216 14.03 1.39 14.72
N PHE A 217 13.80 0.92 13.50
CA PHE A 217 13.58 1.76 12.33
C PHE A 217 12.38 2.68 12.52
N ILE A 218 11.21 2.13 12.90
CA ILE A 218 9.99 2.91 13.04
C ILE A 218 10.11 3.95 14.18
N SER A 219 10.87 3.66 15.24
CA SER A 219 11.11 4.61 16.35
C SER A 219 11.83 5.92 15.95
N LYS A 220 12.37 6.00 14.73
CA LYS A 220 12.98 7.21 14.15
C LYS A 220 11.95 8.22 13.63
N TYR A 221 10.67 7.86 13.55
CA TYR A 221 9.60 8.66 12.94
C TYR A 221 8.55 9.06 14.00
N PRO A 222 8.87 9.92 14.98
CA PRO A 222 8.01 10.17 16.15
C PRO A 222 6.66 10.83 15.82
N CYS A 223 6.54 11.49 14.67
CA CYS A 223 5.32 12.15 14.21
C CYS A 223 4.55 11.35 13.13
N ILE A 224 4.87 10.06 12.96
CA ILE A 224 4.18 9.20 12.00
C ILE A 224 2.68 9.09 12.33
N ARG A 225 1.84 9.37 11.33
CA ARG A 225 0.37 9.30 11.38
C ARG A 225 -0.18 8.13 10.57
N GLU A 226 0.51 7.74 9.50
CA GLU A 226 0.12 6.61 8.66
C GLU A 226 1.31 5.69 8.39
N LEU A 227 1.17 4.42 8.77
CA LEU A 227 2.17 3.37 8.57
C LEU A 227 1.59 2.25 7.72
N ARG A 228 2.24 1.90 6.61
CA ARG A 228 1.87 0.78 5.76
C ARG A 228 3.03 -0.21 5.66
N LEU A 229 2.81 -1.43 6.14
CA LEU A 229 3.72 -2.57 6.10
C LEU A 229 3.12 -3.64 5.18
N VAL A 230 3.71 -3.84 4.01
CA VAL A 230 3.30 -4.84 3.03
C VAL A 230 4.49 -5.76 2.77
N ASN A 231 4.33 -7.06 2.97
CA ASN A 231 5.35 -8.08 2.64
C ASN A 231 6.75 -7.78 3.22
N CYS A 232 6.82 -7.16 4.41
CA CYS A 232 8.06 -6.71 5.03
C CYS A 232 8.84 -7.89 5.65
N GLU A 233 9.53 -8.66 4.82
CA GLU A 233 10.28 -9.84 5.26
C GLU A 233 11.48 -9.50 6.15
N ARG A 234 11.88 -10.44 7.02
CA ARG A 234 13.27 -10.52 7.50
C ARG A 234 14.10 -11.17 6.39
N GLN A 235 15.31 -10.69 6.05
CA GLN A 235 16.15 -11.37 5.06
C GLN A 235 16.88 -12.56 5.70
N TRP A 236 17.04 -13.64 4.92
CA TRP A 236 17.67 -14.89 5.33
C TRP A 236 18.66 -15.40 4.27
N ARG A 237 19.30 -16.53 4.58
CA ARG A 237 20.19 -17.30 3.69
C ARG A 237 20.06 -18.83 3.87
N SER A 238 18.92 -19.32 4.37
CA SER A 238 18.71 -20.75 4.67
C SER A 238 17.24 -21.17 4.68
N TYR A 239 16.98 -22.46 4.47
CA TYR A 239 15.66 -23.08 4.24
C TYR A 239 14.72 -23.10 5.45
N ASN A 240 15.23 -22.97 6.67
CA ASN A 240 14.43 -23.05 7.90
C ASN A 240 13.69 -21.75 8.19
N LYS A 241 12.63 -21.44 7.41
CA LYS A 241 11.91 -20.16 7.43
C LYS A 241 11.64 -19.63 8.85
N PRO A 242 12.39 -18.60 9.28
CA PRO A 242 11.99 -17.75 10.88
C PRO A 242 10.51 -17.42 10.99
N GLU A 243 9.96 -17.58 12.18
CA GLU A 243 8.68 -16.99 12.56
C GLU A 243 8.83 -15.47 12.60
N MET A 244 7.93 -14.73 11.95
CA MET A 244 7.94 -13.27 11.98
C MET A 244 7.18 -12.74 13.21
N PHE A 245 7.82 -11.81 13.92
CA PHE A 245 7.28 -11.09 15.06
C PHE A 245 7.30 -9.60 14.73
N ILE A 246 6.14 -8.94 14.72
CA ILE A 246 6.01 -7.48 14.65
C ILE A 246 5.74 -6.96 16.06
N VAL A 247 6.52 -5.98 16.50
CA VAL A 247 6.26 -5.19 17.72
C VAL A 247 6.36 -3.72 17.35
N LEU A 248 5.25 -3.01 17.46
CA LEU A 248 5.14 -1.58 17.21
C LEU A 248 4.81 -0.89 18.53
N SER A 249 5.69 0.00 19.01
CA SER A 249 5.55 0.66 20.30
C SER A 249 5.93 2.14 20.25
N ASN A 250 5.37 2.91 21.19
CA ASN A 250 5.57 4.35 21.33
C ASN A 250 5.10 5.15 20.10
N LEU A 251 4.01 4.70 19.45
CA LEU A 251 3.48 5.31 18.22
C LEU A 251 2.27 6.19 18.53
N ASP A 252 2.45 7.15 19.44
CA ASP A 252 1.35 7.96 20.00
C ASP A 252 0.69 8.90 18.98
N ASN A 253 1.37 9.23 17.88
CA ASN A 253 0.83 10.03 16.78
C ASN A 253 0.16 9.19 15.67
N LEU A 254 0.23 7.85 15.74
CA LEU A 254 -0.21 6.98 14.64
C LEU A 254 -1.74 6.88 14.59
N GLU A 255 -2.34 7.44 13.55
CA GLU A 255 -3.79 7.41 13.32
C GLU A 255 -4.24 6.23 12.44
N LYS A 256 -3.38 5.76 11.54
CA LYS A 256 -3.66 4.64 10.62
C LYS A 256 -2.51 3.65 10.51
N LEU A 257 -2.85 2.36 10.54
CA LEU A 257 -1.91 1.25 10.36
C LEU A 257 -2.47 0.27 9.31
N TYR A 258 -1.68 -0.04 8.30
CA TYR A 258 -1.96 -1.10 7.33
C TYR A 258 -0.87 -2.17 7.43
N VAL A 259 -1.24 -3.42 7.69
CA VAL A 259 -0.32 -4.56 7.73
C VAL A 259 -0.86 -5.65 6.81
N LYS A 260 -0.07 -6.02 5.81
CA LYS A 260 -0.37 -7.11 4.88
C LYS A 260 0.84 -8.02 4.75
N HIS A 261 0.65 -9.33 4.91
CA HIS A 261 1.73 -10.31 4.83
C HIS A 261 1.25 -11.63 4.24
N TYR A 262 2.08 -12.26 3.39
CA TYR A 262 1.77 -13.54 2.73
C TYR A 262 2.53 -14.75 3.28
N ASP A 263 3.40 -14.57 4.28
CA ASP A 263 4.33 -15.62 4.76
C ASP A 263 4.43 -15.64 6.29
N TYR A 264 4.96 -16.73 6.87
CA TYR A 264 4.99 -17.12 8.31
C TYR A 264 5.00 -16.01 9.39
N MET A 265 3.88 -15.33 9.61
CA MET A 265 3.69 -14.44 10.75
C MET A 265 3.25 -15.25 11.98
N LYS A 266 3.96 -15.08 13.09
CA LYS A 266 3.59 -15.67 14.39
C LYS A 266 2.91 -14.66 15.30
N SER A 267 3.39 -13.42 15.34
CA SER A 267 2.77 -12.40 16.19
C SER A 267 2.84 -10.98 15.66
N ILE A 268 1.85 -10.18 16.05
CA ILE A 268 1.85 -8.73 15.95
C ILE A 268 1.39 -8.09 17.29
N GLN A 269 2.17 -7.14 17.78
CA GLN A 269 1.81 -6.28 18.92
C GLN A 269 1.82 -4.82 18.48
N VAL A 270 0.80 -4.04 18.86
CA VAL A 270 0.67 -2.62 18.53
C VAL A 270 0.29 -1.81 19.76
N ILE A 271 1.16 -0.86 20.12
CA ILE A 271 0.95 0.13 21.18
C ILE A 271 0.91 1.51 20.52
N ALA A 272 -0.30 1.89 20.10
CA ALA A 272 -0.62 3.15 19.42
C ALA A 272 -1.98 3.66 19.93
N PRO A 273 -2.04 4.44 21.02
CA PRO A 273 -3.31 4.77 21.69
C PRO A 273 -4.28 5.58 20.82
N ASN A 274 -3.77 6.42 19.93
CA ASN A 274 -4.57 7.26 19.02
C ASN A 274 -4.89 6.60 17.67
N LEU A 275 -4.65 5.29 17.53
CA LEU A 275 -4.92 4.55 16.30
C LEU A 275 -6.42 4.45 16.02
N LYS A 276 -6.87 5.04 14.91
CA LYS A 276 -8.28 5.10 14.48
C LYS A 276 -8.59 4.04 13.43
N VAL A 277 -7.64 3.75 12.54
CA VAL A 277 -7.80 2.77 11.45
C VAL A 277 -6.72 1.70 11.55
N PHE A 278 -7.12 0.43 11.67
CA PHE A 278 -6.19 -0.70 11.57
C PHE A 278 -6.67 -1.66 10.48
N HIS A 279 -5.81 -1.95 9.51
CA HIS A 279 -6.03 -2.99 8.51
C HIS A 279 -4.98 -4.09 8.71
N PHE A 280 -5.43 -5.33 8.86
CA PHE A 280 -4.61 -6.53 8.96
C PHE A 280 -5.08 -7.56 7.94
N VAL A 281 -4.19 -7.93 7.01
CA VAL A 281 -4.47 -8.85 5.89
C VAL A 281 -3.43 -9.97 5.88
N TYR A 282 -3.85 -11.18 6.25
CA TYR A 282 -3.00 -12.38 6.33
C TYR A 282 -3.71 -13.58 5.68
N PRO A 283 -3.62 -13.73 4.34
CA PRO A 283 -4.46 -14.64 3.57
C PRO A 283 -4.38 -16.11 4.00
N SER A 284 -5.44 -16.87 3.73
CA SER A 284 -5.65 -18.22 4.27
C SER A 284 -4.61 -19.27 3.90
N ASP A 285 -3.90 -19.06 2.79
CA ASP A 285 -3.29 -20.16 2.05
C ASP A 285 -1.83 -20.43 2.48
N CYS A 286 -1.24 -19.53 3.29
CA CYS A 286 0.17 -19.58 3.66
C CYS A 286 0.48 -20.32 4.97
N ASN A 287 -0.46 -20.42 5.93
CA ASN A 287 -0.17 -21.08 7.21
C ASN A 287 -1.43 -21.64 7.92
N ASN A 288 -1.28 -22.82 8.51
CA ASN A 288 -2.27 -23.41 9.41
C ASN A 288 -2.22 -22.84 10.85
N ASN A 289 -1.22 -22.05 11.21
CA ASN A 289 -1.13 -21.43 12.53
C ASN A 289 -1.88 -20.08 12.57
N ALA A 290 -2.59 -19.84 13.67
CA ALA A 290 -3.21 -18.54 13.93
C ALA A 290 -2.16 -17.56 14.47
N VAL A 291 -2.21 -16.31 14.01
CA VAL A 291 -1.31 -15.24 14.47
C VAL A 291 -1.69 -14.84 15.90
N TYR A 292 -0.71 -14.60 16.77
CA TYR A 292 -0.94 -13.93 18.05
C TYR A 292 -1.06 -12.42 17.82
N MET A 293 -2.15 -11.80 18.25
CA MET A 293 -2.40 -10.37 18.08
C MET A 293 -2.69 -9.71 19.43
N ASP A 294 -1.89 -8.71 19.78
CA ASP A 294 -2.16 -7.83 20.93
C ASP A 294 -2.18 -6.37 20.48
N ILE A 295 -3.39 -5.83 20.36
CA ILE A 295 -3.67 -4.44 19.96
C ILE A 295 -4.52 -3.71 21.00
N ARG A 296 -4.64 -4.24 22.22
CA ARG A 296 -5.55 -3.74 23.28
C ARG A 296 -5.23 -2.32 23.75
N ALA A 297 -4.05 -1.81 23.42
CA ALA A 297 -3.67 -0.42 23.64
C ALA A 297 -4.31 0.56 22.64
N CYS A 298 -4.85 0.08 21.51
CA CYS A 298 -5.44 0.91 20.44
C CYS A 298 -6.90 1.27 20.77
N THR A 299 -7.12 1.96 21.89
CA THR A 299 -8.47 2.20 22.45
C THR A 299 -9.33 3.14 21.61
N MET A 300 -8.72 3.99 20.77
CA MET A 300 -9.40 4.94 19.87
C MET A 300 -9.82 4.33 18.51
N LEU A 301 -9.77 3.00 18.35
CA LEU A 301 -10.01 2.32 17.09
C LEU A 301 -11.47 2.48 16.62
N GLN A 302 -11.64 3.08 15.43
CA GLN A 302 -12.91 3.40 14.79
C GLN A 302 -13.19 2.50 13.57
N GLU A 303 -12.15 2.09 12.85
CA GLU A 303 -12.20 1.16 11.72
C GLU A 303 -11.21 0.02 11.94
N PHE A 304 -11.71 -1.21 11.95
CA PHE A 304 -10.88 -2.43 11.95
C PHE A 304 -11.20 -3.29 10.74
N HIS A 305 -10.20 -3.55 9.91
CA HIS A 305 -10.26 -4.51 8.81
C HIS A 305 -9.38 -5.70 9.17
N LEU A 306 -9.99 -6.86 9.41
CA LEU A 306 -9.33 -8.08 9.83
C LEU A 306 -9.64 -9.20 8.83
N ASP A 307 -8.77 -9.41 7.84
CA ASP A 307 -8.84 -10.49 6.84
C ASP A 307 -7.73 -11.51 7.15
N CYS A 308 -8.10 -12.74 7.53
CA CYS A 308 -7.12 -13.68 8.06
C CYS A 308 -7.51 -15.17 7.95
N GLY A 309 -6.53 -16.02 7.63
CA GLY A 309 -6.77 -17.47 7.51
C GLY A 309 -7.43 -18.13 8.72
N ARG A 310 -7.11 -17.67 9.93
CA ARG A 310 -7.67 -18.13 11.22
C ARG A 310 -7.72 -16.95 12.18
N PHE A 311 -8.84 -16.79 12.90
CA PHE A 311 -9.02 -15.71 13.88
C PHE A 311 -7.83 -15.63 14.86
N PRO A 312 -7.25 -14.43 15.12
CA PRO A 312 -6.03 -14.31 15.93
C PRO A 312 -6.19 -14.76 17.38
N VAL A 313 -5.08 -15.22 17.97
CA VAL A 313 -4.99 -15.52 19.40
C VAL A 313 -4.63 -14.25 20.16
N GLY A 314 -5.36 -13.88 21.22
CA GLY A 314 -5.09 -12.69 22.03
C GLY A 314 -6.14 -11.59 21.89
N LEU A 315 -6.97 -11.65 20.85
CA LEU A 315 -8.26 -10.93 20.77
C LEU A 315 -9.34 -11.69 21.56
N ASN A 316 -10.34 -10.97 22.07
CA ASN A 316 -11.47 -11.56 22.80
C ASN A 316 -12.46 -12.34 21.90
N GLU A 317 -13.31 -13.19 22.49
CA GLU A 317 -14.35 -13.95 21.76
C GLU A 317 -15.55 -13.09 21.33
N ASP A 318 -15.70 -11.90 21.90
CA ASP A 318 -16.52 -10.80 21.39
C ASP A 318 -15.58 -9.65 21.00
N LEU A 319 -15.26 -9.55 19.71
CA LEU A 319 -14.20 -8.66 19.23
C LEU A 319 -14.44 -7.18 19.59
N CYS A 320 -15.70 -6.80 19.74
CA CYS A 320 -16.10 -5.41 19.99
C CYS A 320 -15.92 -4.97 21.45
N SER A 321 -15.68 -5.89 22.41
CA SER A 321 -15.44 -5.50 23.80
C SER A 321 -14.17 -4.66 23.98
N ASP A 322 -13.19 -4.90 23.11
CA ASP A 322 -11.84 -4.35 23.23
C ASP A 322 -11.75 -2.96 22.56
N PHE A 323 -12.74 -2.59 21.73
CA PHE A 323 -12.77 -1.37 20.91
C PHE A 323 -14.13 -0.65 21.02
N PRO A 324 -14.39 0.08 22.12
CA PRO A 324 -15.70 0.70 22.37
C PRO A 324 -16.10 1.77 21.33
N HIS A 325 -15.14 2.30 20.58
CA HIS A 325 -15.34 3.33 19.54
C HIS A 325 -15.45 2.77 18.11
N LEU A 326 -15.48 1.44 17.93
CA LEU A 326 -15.46 0.79 16.63
C LEU A 326 -16.77 1.01 15.86
N GLU A 327 -16.75 1.91 14.86
CA GLU A 327 -17.90 2.22 14.00
C GLU A 327 -17.93 1.35 12.72
N THR A 328 -16.77 0.89 12.22
CA THR A 328 -16.65 0.07 11.02
C THR A 328 -15.80 -1.18 11.25
N LEU A 329 -16.33 -2.35 10.88
CA LEU A 329 -15.66 -3.65 10.97
C LEU A 329 -15.73 -4.39 9.63
N TYR A 330 -14.58 -4.74 9.06
CA TYR A 330 -14.47 -5.83 8.09
C TYR A 330 -13.90 -7.06 8.80
N PHE A 331 -14.58 -8.20 8.69
CA PHE A 331 -14.20 -9.46 9.32
C PHE A 331 -14.18 -10.59 8.28
N GLY A 332 -12.98 -10.99 7.87
CA GLY A 332 -12.69 -12.03 6.89
C GLY A 332 -11.90 -13.20 7.49
N CYS A 333 -12.36 -13.77 8.61
CA CYS A 333 -11.59 -14.76 9.35
C CYS A 333 -12.34 -16.05 9.69
N GLN A 334 -11.65 -17.19 9.61
CA GLN A 334 -12.19 -18.47 10.03
C GLN A 334 -12.17 -18.61 11.57
N THR A 335 -13.36 -18.69 12.16
CA THR A 335 -13.58 -18.91 13.59
C THR A 335 -13.83 -20.39 13.87
N ARG A 336 -13.17 -20.97 14.89
CA ARG A 336 -13.37 -22.38 15.29
C ARG A 336 -14.67 -22.53 16.09
N LYS A 337 -14.85 -21.66 17.08
CA LYS A 337 -16.09 -21.49 17.86
C LYS A 337 -17.07 -20.58 17.10
N TYR A 338 -18.25 -20.35 17.67
CA TYR A 338 -19.00 -19.13 17.39
C TYR A 338 -18.25 -17.95 18.02
N THR A 339 -18.06 -16.89 17.24
CA THR A 339 -17.53 -15.60 17.71
C THR A 339 -18.69 -14.61 17.75
N LYS A 340 -18.74 -13.76 18.78
CA LYS A 340 -19.76 -12.72 18.89
C LYS A 340 -19.26 -11.40 18.31
N ILE A 341 -20.18 -10.63 17.75
CA ILE A 341 -19.96 -9.24 17.35
C ILE A 341 -21.06 -8.43 18.04
N SER A 342 -20.76 -7.87 19.22
CA SER A 342 -21.71 -7.08 20.01
C SER A 342 -21.18 -5.67 20.25
N SER A 343 -21.76 -4.68 19.56
CA SER A 343 -21.33 -3.28 19.67
C SER A 343 -22.50 -2.31 19.63
N GLN A 344 -22.42 -1.27 20.46
CA GLN A 344 -23.34 -0.13 20.44
C GLN A 344 -22.88 0.98 19.47
N SER A 345 -21.59 0.98 19.07
CA SER A 345 -20.98 1.97 18.18
C SER A 345 -20.94 1.52 16.71
N LEU A 346 -21.00 0.22 16.44
CA LEU A 346 -20.83 -0.31 15.08
C LEU A 346 -21.99 0.05 14.15
N ARG A 347 -21.68 0.81 13.09
CA ARG A 347 -22.59 1.28 12.03
C ARG A 347 -22.44 0.45 10.75
N THR A 348 -21.23 0.01 10.45
CA THR A 348 -20.88 -0.67 9.20
C THR A 348 -20.21 -2.02 9.48
N LEU A 349 -20.77 -3.10 8.95
CA LEU A 349 -20.23 -4.45 9.11
C LEU A 349 -20.10 -5.14 7.75
N THR A 350 -18.87 -5.48 7.36
CA THR A 350 -18.59 -6.38 6.23
C THR A 350 -18.09 -7.72 6.74
N LEU A 351 -18.73 -8.82 6.33
CA LEU A 351 -18.35 -10.19 6.66
C LEU A 351 -17.88 -10.92 5.40
N SER A 352 -16.70 -11.52 5.43
CA SER A 352 -16.07 -12.18 4.29
C SER A 352 -15.76 -13.65 4.61
N PHE A 353 -16.28 -14.58 3.79
CA PHE A 353 -16.17 -16.05 3.86
C PHE A 353 -16.47 -16.73 5.21
N THR A 354 -16.90 -15.96 6.21
CA THR A 354 -17.03 -16.38 7.61
C THR A 354 -18.30 -17.22 7.81
N LYS A 355 -18.23 -18.24 8.68
CA LYS A 355 -19.28 -19.30 8.78
C LYS A 355 -19.93 -19.48 10.15
N ARG A 356 -19.47 -18.80 11.21
CA ARG A 356 -19.96 -18.96 12.61
C ARG A 356 -19.88 -17.65 13.39
N LEU A 357 -20.94 -16.84 13.33
CA LEU A 357 -21.05 -15.57 14.04
C LEU A 357 -22.43 -15.39 14.69
N GLU A 358 -22.48 -14.65 15.79
CA GLU A 358 -23.67 -14.06 16.39
C GLU A 358 -23.54 -12.53 16.32
N ILE A 359 -24.56 -11.83 15.79
CA ILE A 359 -24.50 -10.38 15.52
C ILE A 359 -25.53 -9.63 16.37
N SER A 360 -25.04 -8.79 17.28
CA SER A 360 -25.80 -8.08 18.32
C SER A 360 -25.46 -6.58 18.31
N THR A 361 -25.74 -5.92 17.18
CA THR A 361 -25.35 -4.53 16.90
C THR A 361 -26.57 -3.65 16.59
N PRO A 362 -27.24 -3.07 17.61
CA PRO A 362 -28.56 -2.44 17.46
C PRO A 362 -28.56 -1.09 16.72
N ASN A 363 -27.38 -0.56 16.39
CA ASN A 363 -27.17 0.69 15.65
C ASN A 363 -26.54 0.47 14.26
N LEU A 364 -26.47 -0.78 13.80
CA LEU A 364 -25.94 -1.15 12.48
C LEU A 364 -26.85 -0.61 11.36
N SER A 365 -26.27 0.14 10.41
CA SER A 365 -26.99 0.80 9.32
C SER A 365 -26.56 0.34 7.92
N SER A 366 -25.31 -0.12 7.74
CA SER A 366 -24.85 -0.78 6.50
C SER A 366 -24.29 -2.17 6.82
N PHE A 367 -24.76 -3.16 6.08
CA PHE A 367 -24.36 -4.55 6.22
C PHE A 367 -23.96 -5.16 4.88
N LYS A 368 -22.76 -5.73 4.81
CA LYS A 368 -22.25 -6.47 3.65
C LYS A 368 -21.87 -7.90 4.00
N TYR A 369 -22.29 -8.87 3.19
CA TYR A 369 -21.76 -10.24 3.20
C TYR A 369 -21.05 -10.56 1.88
N ILE A 370 -19.92 -11.26 1.97
CA ILE A 370 -19.17 -11.85 0.85
C ILE A 370 -18.94 -13.32 1.20
N GLY A 371 -19.29 -14.27 0.32
CA GLY A 371 -18.98 -15.68 0.59
C GLY A 371 -19.44 -16.68 -0.46
N THR A 372 -19.05 -17.95 -0.30
CA THR A 372 -19.37 -19.04 -1.24
C THR A 372 -20.72 -19.72 -0.99
N GLN A 373 -21.43 -19.31 0.07
CA GLN A 373 -22.69 -19.87 0.52
C GLN A 373 -23.48 -18.79 1.28
N TYR A 374 -24.81 -18.76 1.16
CA TYR A 374 -25.64 -18.00 2.07
C TYR A 374 -25.66 -18.69 3.46
N ILE A 375 -25.93 -17.95 4.54
CA ILE A 375 -25.93 -18.50 5.91
C ILE A 375 -27.20 -18.05 6.63
N PRO A 376 -28.16 -18.97 6.92
CA PRO A 376 -29.50 -18.61 7.40
C PRO A 376 -29.55 -17.65 8.59
N CYS A 377 -28.65 -17.83 9.56
CA CYS A 377 -28.62 -17.09 10.83
C CYS A 377 -27.77 -15.81 10.81
N LEU A 378 -27.29 -15.38 9.63
CA LEU A 378 -26.30 -14.30 9.50
C LEU A 378 -26.94 -12.91 9.27
N ALA A 379 -28.27 -12.84 9.16
CA ALA A 379 -28.98 -11.56 9.22
C ALA A 379 -28.82 -10.95 10.63
N PRO A 380 -28.47 -9.65 10.75
CA PRO A 380 -28.44 -8.98 12.05
C PRO A 380 -29.80 -9.02 12.76
N SER A 381 -29.78 -9.14 14.09
CA SER A 381 -30.97 -9.36 14.93
C SER A 381 -32.06 -8.27 14.82
N ASP A 382 -31.72 -7.10 14.27
CA ASP A 382 -32.63 -5.97 14.04
C ASP A 382 -32.45 -5.41 12.62
N SER A 383 -32.67 -6.28 11.62
CA SER A 383 -32.53 -5.95 10.19
C SER A 383 -33.46 -4.82 9.71
N SER A 384 -34.43 -4.42 10.53
CA SER A 384 -35.35 -3.30 10.28
C SER A 384 -34.67 -1.95 10.07
N LYS A 385 -33.49 -1.75 10.70
CA LYS A 385 -32.71 -0.50 10.67
C LYS A 385 -31.67 -0.42 9.54
N LEU A 386 -31.47 -1.50 8.79
CA LEU A 386 -30.48 -1.53 7.72
C LEU A 386 -30.94 -0.62 6.57
N VAL A 387 -30.16 0.44 6.34
CA VAL A 387 -30.32 1.38 5.23
C VAL A 387 -29.77 0.77 3.94
N GLU A 388 -28.68 -0.01 4.06
CA GLU A 388 -28.06 -0.77 2.99
C GLU A 388 -27.79 -2.21 3.43
N THR A 389 -28.34 -3.18 2.70
CA THR A 389 -27.94 -4.59 2.78
C THR A 389 -27.32 -5.00 1.44
N ARG A 390 -26.07 -5.49 1.44
CA ARG A 390 -25.38 -5.97 0.24
C ARG A 390 -24.90 -7.41 0.40
N ILE A 391 -25.38 -8.33 -0.43
CA ILE A 391 -24.92 -9.73 -0.40
C ILE A 391 -24.21 -10.07 -1.72
N GLU A 392 -22.94 -10.46 -1.62
CA GLU A 392 -22.08 -10.95 -2.70
C GLU A 392 -21.86 -12.45 -2.52
N LEU A 393 -22.44 -13.27 -3.41
CA LEU A 393 -22.24 -14.72 -3.40
C LEU A 393 -21.33 -15.14 -4.55
N LEU A 394 -20.22 -15.80 -4.21
CA LEU A 394 -19.16 -16.29 -5.10
C LEU A 394 -19.32 -17.80 -5.28
N ILE A 395 -20.18 -18.23 -6.20
CA ILE A 395 -20.70 -19.61 -6.23
C ILE A 395 -20.12 -20.39 -7.42
N LYS A 396 -19.65 -21.62 -7.17
CA LYS A 396 -19.27 -22.56 -8.23
C LYS A 396 -20.50 -23.03 -9.01
N ALA A 397 -20.50 -22.91 -10.33
CA ALA A 397 -21.63 -23.25 -11.22
C ALA A 397 -22.40 -24.54 -10.86
N PRO A 398 -21.78 -25.73 -10.66
CA PRO A 398 -22.51 -26.97 -10.35
C PRO A 398 -23.24 -26.99 -8.98
N THR A 399 -23.02 -25.99 -8.12
CA THR A 399 -23.73 -25.85 -6.83
C THR A 399 -25.15 -25.28 -7.00
N ILE A 400 -25.46 -24.67 -8.14
CA ILE A 400 -26.67 -23.89 -8.37
C ILE A 400 -27.78 -24.81 -8.91
N ASN A 401 -28.88 -24.91 -8.16
CA ASN A 401 -30.06 -25.68 -8.54
C ASN A 401 -31.34 -25.13 -7.87
N ASN A 402 -32.50 -25.66 -8.25
CA ASN A 402 -33.81 -25.22 -7.75
C ASN A 402 -33.98 -25.33 -6.22
N VAL A 403 -33.27 -26.23 -5.55
CA VAL A 403 -33.28 -26.34 -4.07
C VAL A 403 -32.41 -25.25 -3.45
N TRP A 404 -31.26 -24.95 -4.05
CA TRP A 404 -30.40 -23.84 -3.63
C TRP A 404 -31.10 -22.48 -3.77
N PHE A 405 -31.70 -22.20 -4.94
CA PHE A 405 -32.45 -20.96 -5.18
C PHE A 405 -33.61 -20.76 -4.22
N LYS A 406 -34.41 -21.81 -3.94
CA LYS A 406 -35.51 -21.73 -2.96
C LYS A 406 -35.01 -21.36 -1.56
N LYS A 407 -33.87 -21.92 -1.13
CA LYS A 407 -33.28 -21.59 0.18
C LYS A 407 -32.67 -20.18 0.21
N LEU A 408 -32.11 -19.71 -0.91
CA LEU A 408 -31.70 -18.30 -1.03
C LEU A 408 -32.90 -17.37 -0.85
N ILE A 409 -33.99 -17.56 -1.60
CA ILE A 409 -35.20 -16.72 -1.50
C ILE A 409 -35.75 -16.69 -0.06
N ILE A 410 -35.82 -17.84 0.62
CA ILE A 410 -36.24 -17.92 2.04
C ILE A 410 -35.31 -17.10 2.95
N HIS A 411 -34.01 -17.03 2.66
CA HIS A 411 -33.04 -16.23 3.43
C HIS A 411 -33.08 -14.73 3.09
N LEU A 412 -33.32 -14.36 1.82
CA LEU A 412 -33.50 -12.97 1.39
C LEU A 412 -34.71 -12.32 2.08
N ASN A 413 -35.79 -13.09 2.28
CA ASN A 413 -36.99 -12.65 2.98
C ASN A 413 -36.78 -12.29 4.47
N ASN A 414 -35.58 -12.51 5.04
CA ASN A 414 -35.24 -12.09 6.41
C ASN A 414 -34.65 -10.65 6.48
N PHE A 415 -34.38 -10.02 5.33
CA PHE A 415 -33.83 -8.67 5.23
C PHE A 415 -34.93 -7.64 4.87
N SER A 416 -34.66 -6.37 5.14
CA SER A 416 -35.56 -5.26 4.83
C SER A 416 -35.54 -4.92 3.33
N ASN A 417 -36.53 -4.13 2.88
CA ASN A 417 -36.77 -3.82 1.47
C ASN A 417 -35.61 -3.09 0.74
N ASN A 418 -34.59 -2.58 1.45
CA ASN A 418 -33.45 -1.87 0.86
C ASN A 418 -32.25 -2.81 0.64
N MET A 419 -32.42 -3.83 -0.21
CA MET A 419 -31.41 -4.85 -0.46
C MET A 419 -30.80 -4.78 -1.87
N VAL A 420 -29.48 -4.97 -1.95
CA VAL A 420 -28.73 -5.17 -3.19
C VAL A 420 -28.13 -6.58 -3.21
N LEU A 421 -28.62 -7.44 -4.10
CA LEU A 421 -28.06 -8.78 -4.32
C LEU A 421 -27.10 -8.76 -5.52
N SER A 422 -25.87 -9.18 -5.28
CA SER A 422 -24.84 -9.33 -6.32
C SER A 422 -24.50 -10.81 -6.45
N LEU A 423 -24.96 -11.43 -7.54
CA LEU A 423 -24.71 -12.85 -7.80
C LEU A 423 -23.50 -13.00 -8.74
N CYS A 424 -22.41 -13.54 -8.22
CA CYS A 424 -21.18 -13.78 -8.96
C CYS A 424 -21.01 -15.30 -9.13
N ILE A 425 -21.37 -15.81 -10.30
CA ILE A 425 -21.24 -17.23 -10.63
C ILE A 425 -19.87 -17.45 -11.27
N TRP A 426 -19.12 -18.41 -10.76
CA TRP A 426 -17.80 -18.81 -11.26
C TRP A 426 -17.91 -20.24 -11.78
N ASP A 427 -17.47 -20.49 -13.01
CA ASP A 427 -17.31 -21.85 -13.52
C ASP A 427 -15.85 -22.31 -13.35
N GLU A 428 -15.63 -23.60 -13.08
CA GLU A 428 -14.29 -24.19 -12.89
C GLU A 428 -13.72 -24.76 -14.21
N VAL A 429 -14.11 -24.19 -15.35
CA VAL A 429 -13.52 -24.50 -16.66
C VAL A 429 -12.08 -23.97 -16.70
N ARG A 430 -11.16 -24.84 -16.27
CA ARG A 430 -9.71 -24.63 -16.34
C ARG A 430 -9.22 -24.55 -17.79
N THR A 431 -9.24 -23.36 -18.40
CA THR A 431 -8.15 -22.81 -19.24
C THR A 431 -8.56 -21.48 -19.86
N TYR A 432 -7.66 -20.49 -19.79
CA TYR A 432 -7.51 -19.39 -20.75
C TYR A 432 -8.77 -18.91 -21.52
N PHE A 433 -9.67 -18.17 -20.88
CA PHE A 433 -10.22 -16.88 -21.39
C PHE A 433 -11.07 -16.20 -20.33
N ASN A 434 -10.98 -14.87 -20.21
CA ASN A 434 -11.75 -14.08 -19.24
C ASN A 434 -13.17 -13.82 -19.72
N PHE A 435 -14.17 -14.42 -19.09
CA PHE A 435 -15.55 -13.93 -19.07
C PHE A 435 -16.17 -14.10 -17.68
N ASN A 436 -16.09 -13.03 -16.87
CA ASN A 436 -16.87 -12.90 -15.64
C ASN A 436 -18.25 -12.32 -16.00
N GLU A 437 -19.28 -13.16 -16.09
CA GLU A 437 -20.65 -12.66 -16.23
C GLU A 437 -21.20 -12.21 -14.86
N TYR A 438 -21.33 -10.89 -14.69
CA TYR A 438 -21.86 -10.28 -13.47
C TYR A 438 -23.39 -10.15 -13.53
N LEU A 439 -24.11 -11.00 -12.80
CA LEU A 439 -25.56 -10.90 -12.65
C LEU A 439 -25.93 -10.12 -11.38
N ALA A 440 -25.87 -8.79 -11.49
CA ALA A 440 -26.35 -7.89 -10.43
C ALA A 440 -27.89 -7.84 -10.46
N ILE A 441 -28.55 -8.45 -9.47
CA ILE A 441 -30.02 -8.43 -9.33
C ILE A 441 -30.37 -7.46 -8.21
N ARG A 442 -30.75 -6.24 -8.59
CA ARG A 442 -31.40 -5.31 -7.66
C ARG A 442 -32.86 -5.74 -7.53
N LEU A 443 -33.24 -6.22 -6.35
CA LEU A 443 -34.60 -6.61 -5.98
C LEU A 443 -35.36 -5.44 -5.35
#